data_AF-T1BJ09-F1
#
_entry.id   AF-T1BJ09-F1
#
_cell.length_a   1.000
_cell.length_b   1.000
_cell.length_c   1.000
_cell.angle_alpha   90.00
_cell.angle_beta   90.00
_cell.angle_gamma   90.00
#
_symmetry.space_group_name_H-M   'P 1'
#
loop_
_entity.id
_entity.type
_entity.pdbx_description
1 polymer ?
#
loop_
_entity_poly.entity_id
_entity_poly.type
_entity_poly.pdbx_seq_one_letter_code
_entity_poly.pdbx_strand_id
1 'polypeptide(L)'
;ALAAVDECGAPMVSIPGGEPLIHKDMPDIVAGIVSRKRFVYLCTNAILLAKHIDEYRPSPYLTFSVHLDGNRERHDQSVCQEGVFDKAVSAIRLARSKGFRVTVN
;
A
#
# COMPACT_ATOMS: atom_id res chain seq x y z
N ALA A 1 -13.25 -0.81 11.75
CA ALA A 1 -12.93 -0.39 10.37
C ALA A 1 -14.08 -0.65 9.39
N LEU A 2 -14.53 -1.90 9.20
CA LEU A 2 -15.51 -2.24 8.16
C LEU A 2 -16.89 -1.59 8.32
N ALA A 3 -17.39 -1.38 9.54
CA ALA A 3 -18.68 -0.72 9.76
C ALA A 3 -18.73 0.71 9.20
N ALA A 4 -17.64 1.49 9.38
CA ALA A 4 -17.54 2.84 8.84
C ALA A 4 -17.50 2.86 7.30
N VAL A 5 -16.90 1.83 6.70
CA VAL A 5 -16.95 1.64 5.25
C VAL A 5 -18.40 1.44 4.85
N ASP A 6 -19.09 0.48 5.44
CA ASP A 6 -20.49 0.16 5.11
C ASP A 6 -21.42 1.37 5.23
N GLU A 7 -21.33 2.12 6.34
CA GLU A 7 -22.16 3.30 6.62
C GLU A 7 -21.92 4.49 5.68
N CYS A 8 -20.66 4.79 5.34
CA CYS A 8 -20.31 5.98 4.56
C CYS A 8 -20.80 5.91 3.10
N GLY A 9 -20.97 4.71 2.54
CA GLY A 9 -21.35 4.51 1.13
C GLY A 9 -20.29 4.96 0.11
N ALA A 10 -19.12 5.44 0.54
CA ALA A 10 -18.06 5.89 -0.36
C ALA A 10 -17.55 4.75 -1.27
N PRO A 11 -17.30 5.04 -2.57
CA PRO A 11 -16.83 4.04 -3.52
C PRO A 11 -15.35 3.66 -3.33
N MET A 12 -14.61 4.47 -2.57
CA MET A 12 -13.18 4.32 -2.31
C MET A 12 -12.87 4.49 -0.82
N VAL A 13 -11.91 3.72 -0.34
CA VAL A 13 -11.29 3.84 0.98
C VAL A 13 -9.79 4.04 0.76
N SER A 14 -9.26 5.17 1.21
CA SER A 14 -7.81 5.34 1.34
C SER A 14 -7.42 4.95 2.77
N ILE A 15 -6.37 4.15 2.93
CA ILE A 15 -5.83 3.75 4.24
C ILE A 15 -4.44 4.40 4.37
N PRO A 16 -4.39 5.67 4.83
CA PRO A 16 -3.15 6.33 5.25
C PRO A 16 -2.81 5.96 6.70
N GLY A 17 -1.73 6.52 7.23
CA GLY A 17 -1.35 6.38 8.65
C GLY A 17 0.17 6.44 8.83
N GLY A 18 0.67 5.68 9.80
CA GLY A 18 2.09 5.32 9.87
C GLY A 18 2.44 4.35 8.76
N GLU A 19 2.84 3.12 9.09
CA GLU A 19 3.02 2.06 8.09
C GLU A 19 1.92 1.00 8.27
N PRO A 20 0.88 0.98 7.40
CA PRO A 20 -0.24 0.04 7.49
C PRO A 20 0.18 -1.44 7.49
N LEU A 21 1.31 -1.78 6.85
CA LEU A 21 1.81 -3.15 6.80
C LEU A 21 2.31 -3.68 8.17
N ILE A 22 2.41 -2.83 9.20
CA ILE A 22 2.71 -3.27 10.58
C ILE A 22 1.45 -3.85 11.25
N HIS A 23 0.25 -3.44 10.81
CA HIS A 23 -0.98 -3.84 11.46
C HIS A 23 -1.36 -5.27 11.07
N LYS A 24 -1.33 -6.19 12.04
CA LYS A 24 -1.59 -7.64 11.85
C LYS A 24 -2.89 -7.97 11.11
N ASP A 25 -3.96 -7.21 11.34
CA ASP A 25 -5.28 -7.48 10.73
C ASP A 25 -5.47 -6.72 9.40
N MET A 26 -4.44 -6.04 8.88
CA MET A 26 -4.54 -5.25 7.65
C MET A 26 -4.93 -6.08 6.41
N PRO A 27 -4.37 -7.29 6.19
CA PRO A 27 -4.80 -8.13 5.08
C PRO A 27 -6.29 -8.45 5.12
N ASP A 28 -6.84 -8.77 6.29
CA ASP A 28 -8.25 -9.08 6.49
C ASP A 28 -9.14 -7.84 6.29
N ILE A 29 -8.70 -6.68 6.77
CA ILE A 29 -9.39 -5.40 6.54
C ILE A 29 -9.48 -5.11 5.04
N VAL A 30 -8.35 -5.21 4.33
CA VAL A 30 -8.30 -4.97 2.88
C VAL A 30 -9.17 -5.98 2.13
N ALA A 31 -9.08 -7.27 2.45
CA ALA A 31 -9.93 -8.30 1.86
C ALA A 31 -11.42 -8.02 2.11
N GLY A 32 -11.77 -7.59 3.32
CA GLY A 32 -13.13 -7.18 3.69
C GLY A 32 -13.64 -6.02 2.84
N ILE A 33 -12.81 -5.00 2.55
CA ILE A 33 -13.21 -3.86 1.71
C ILE A 33 -13.30 -4.26 0.24
N VAL A 34 -12.34 -5.05 -0.26
CA VAL A 34 -12.34 -5.57 -1.64
C VAL A 34 -13.57 -6.44 -1.91
N SER A 35 -13.99 -7.27 -0.95
CA SER A 35 -15.21 -8.10 -1.07
C SER A 35 -16.48 -7.27 -1.28
N ARG A 36 -16.49 -6.03 -0.79
CA ARG A 36 -17.58 -5.05 -0.96
C ARG A 36 -17.46 -4.28 -2.29
N LYS A 37 -16.50 -4.64 -3.16
CA LYS A 37 -16.20 -3.99 -4.44
C LYS A 37 -15.91 -2.49 -4.31
N ARG A 38 -15.27 -2.10 -3.20
CA ARG A 38 -14.81 -0.74 -2.97
C ARG A 38 -13.33 -0.65 -3.28
N PHE A 39 -12.91 0.43 -3.92
CA PHE A 39 -11.51 0.65 -4.23
C PHE A 39 -10.73 0.95 -2.95
N VAL A 40 -9.61 0.28 -2.75
CA VAL A 40 -8.68 0.48 -1.64
C VAL A 40 -7.38 1.04 -2.18
N TYR A 41 -6.98 2.19 -1.64
CA TYR A 41 -5.63 2.72 -1.78
C TYR A 41 -4.89 2.50 -0.47
N LEU A 42 -3.98 1.55 -0.45
CA LEU A 42 -3.16 1.25 0.71
C LEU A 42 -1.84 2.01 0.61
N CYS A 43 -1.72 3.08 1.39
CA CYS A 43 -0.50 3.91 1.41
C CYS A 43 0.61 3.18 2.17
N THR A 44 1.83 3.15 1.62
CA THR A 44 2.97 2.48 2.26
C THR A 44 4.29 3.15 1.88
N ASN A 45 5.28 3.12 2.78
CA ASN A 45 6.67 3.47 2.45
C ASN A 45 7.40 2.34 1.70
N ALA A 46 6.71 1.22 1.47
CA ALA A 46 7.17 0.04 0.74
C ALA A 46 8.32 -0.75 1.36
N ILE A 47 8.88 -0.33 2.50
CA ILE A 47 9.99 -1.02 3.19
C ILE A 47 9.58 -2.44 3.60
N LEU A 48 8.35 -2.59 4.10
CA LEU A 48 7.81 -3.86 4.56
C LEU A 48 7.05 -4.62 3.47
N LEU A 49 6.84 -4.02 2.30
CA LEU A 49 5.95 -4.57 1.29
C LEU A 49 6.42 -5.94 0.81
N ALA A 50 7.73 -6.13 0.55
CA ALA A 50 8.24 -7.42 0.09
C ALA A 50 7.99 -8.58 1.08
N LYS A 51 7.95 -8.30 2.39
CA LYS A 51 7.68 -9.30 3.42
C LYS A 51 6.21 -9.68 3.50
N HIS A 52 5.32 -8.71 3.33
CA HIS A 52 3.88 -8.88 3.54
C HIS A 52 3.09 -9.03 2.23
N ILE A 53 3.72 -8.90 1.06
CA ILE A 53 3.03 -8.88 -0.25
C ILE A 53 2.17 -10.14 -0.48
N ASP A 54 2.61 -11.28 0.05
CA ASP A 54 1.93 -12.57 -0.09
C ASP A 54 0.72 -12.75 0.85
N GLU A 55 0.54 -11.84 1.80
CA GLU A 55 -0.66 -11.77 2.63
C GLU A 55 -1.83 -11.11 1.88
N TYR A 56 -1.55 -10.41 0.78
CA TYR A 56 -2.54 -9.74 -0.05
C TYR A 56 -2.81 -10.54 -1.34
N ARG A 57 -3.99 -10.33 -1.93
CA ARG A 57 -4.34 -10.90 -3.24
C ARG A 57 -4.50 -9.80 -4.29
N PRO A 58 -3.94 -9.96 -5.50
CA PRO A 58 -4.16 -9.02 -6.60
C PRO A 58 -5.66 -8.85 -6.87
N SER A 59 -6.09 -7.60 -7.01
CA SER A 59 -7.49 -7.26 -7.26
C SER A 59 -7.55 -5.92 -8.02
N PRO A 60 -8.50 -5.73 -8.95
CA PRO A 60 -8.73 -4.43 -9.55
C PRO A 60 -9.15 -3.37 -8.52
N TYR A 61 -9.62 -3.80 -7.34
CA TYR A 61 -10.03 -2.95 -6.24
C TYR A 61 -8.92 -2.66 -5.23
N LEU A 62 -7.70 -3.18 -5.40
CA LEU A 62 -6.58 -2.90 -4.50
C LEU A 62 -5.44 -2.24 -5.27
N THR A 63 -5.03 -1.05 -4.81
CA THR A 63 -3.85 -0.33 -5.31
C THR A 63 -2.92 -0.02 -4.14
N PHE A 64 -1.65 -0.41 -4.25
CA PHE A 64 -0.61 0.07 -3.33
C PHE A 64 -0.18 1.47 -3.76
N SER A 65 -0.30 2.45 -2.87
CA SER A 65 0.17 3.81 -3.08
C SER A 65 1.51 3.98 -2.38
N VAL A 66 2.60 3.90 -3.15
CA VAL A 66 3.97 3.94 -2.61
C VAL A 66 4.47 5.38 -2.56
N HIS A 67 4.93 5.81 -1.38
CA HIS A 67 5.51 7.14 -1.21
C HIS A 67 6.94 7.19 -1.75
N LEU A 68 7.20 8.07 -2.73
CA LEU A 68 8.53 8.34 -3.26
C LEU A 68 8.74 9.85 -3.46
N ASP A 69 9.22 10.50 -2.41
CA ASP A 69 9.50 11.95 -2.35
C ASP A 69 10.75 12.39 -3.15
N GLY A 70 10.74 12.14 -4.46
CA GLY A 70 11.77 12.57 -5.41
C GLY A 70 12.74 11.47 -5.84
N ASN A 71 13.83 11.89 -6.48
CA ASN A 71 14.88 10.98 -6.91
C ASN A 71 15.65 10.41 -5.72
N ARG A 72 16.38 9.30 -5.93
CA ARG A 72 17.20 8.57 -4.95
C ARG A 72 17.72 9.40 -3.77
N GLU A 73 18.64 10.33 -4.02
CA GLU A 73 19.26 11.14 -2.96
C GLU A 73 18.24 11.99 -2.21
N ARG A 74 17.28 12.59 -2.92
CA ARG A 74 16.27 13.46 -2.33
C ARG A 74 15.29 12.69 -1.47
N HIS A 75 14.87 11.51 -1.92
CA HIS A 75 13.98 10.65 -1.15
C HIS A 75 14.67 10.17 0.12
N ASP A 76 15.87 9.60 0.01
CA ASP A 76 16.65 9.09 1.15
C ASP A 76 16.93 10.19 2.18
N GLN A 77 17.25 11.42 1.73
CA GLN A 77 17.37 12.59 2.61
C GLN A 77 16.05 12.94 3.31
N SER A 78 14.93 12.92 2.57
CA SER A 78 13.61 13.30 3.10
C SER A 78 13.12 12.33 4.18
N VAL A 79 13.45 11.05 4.06
CA VAL A 79 13.14 10.02 5.07
C VAL A 79 14.27 9.77 6.07
N CYS A 80 15.35 10.55 6.00
CA CYS A 80 16.54 10.44 6.87
C CYS A 80 17.14 9.02 6.90
N GLN A 81 17.08 8.28 5.79
CA GLN A 81 17.56 6.91 5.72
C GLN A 81 18.06 6.57 4.31
N GLU A 82 19.32 6.19 4.21
CA GLU A 82 19.97 5.79 2.95
C GLU A 82 19.45 4.44 2.43
N GLY A 83 19.28 4.35 1.11
CA GLY A 83 18.88 3.13 0.40
C GLY A 83 17.38 2.81 0.47
N VAL A 84 16.54 3.71 1.01
CA VAL A 84 15.08 3.48 1.05
C VAL A 84 14.48 3.60 -0.34
N PHE A 85 14.99 4.51 -1.17
CA PHE A 85 14.55 4.65 -2.56
C PHE A 85 14.67 3.33 -3.33
N ASP A 86 15.81 2.64 -3.23
CA ASP A 86 16.01 1.35 -3.89
C ASP A 86 15.08 0.26 -3.38
N LYS A 87 14.85 0.22 -2.07
CA LYS A 87 13.92 -0.72 -1.46
C LYS A 87 12.51 -0.49 -1.98
N ALA A 88 12.06 0.76 -2.01
CA ALA A 88 10.76 1.14 -2.53
C ALA A 88 10.62 0.78 -4.02
N VAL A 89 11.60 1.12 -4.86
CA VAL A 89 11.60 0.74 -6.29
C VAL A 89 11.58 -0.78 -6.49
N SER A 90 12.35 -1.52 -5.70
CA SER A 90 12.37 -2.99 -5.75
C SER A 90 11.03 -3.59 -5.33
N ALA A 91 10.42 -3.05 -4.28
CA ALA A 91 9.09 -3.44 -3.82
C ALA A 91 7.99 -3.12 -4.83
N ILE A 92 8.05 -1.97 -5.51
CA ILE A 92 7.15 -1.63 -6.62
C ILE A 92 7.26 -2.66 -7.75
N ARG A 93 8.48 -3.03 -8.14
CA ARG A 93 8.71 -4.05 -9.19
C ARG A 93 8.14 -5.41 -8.78
N LEU A 94 8.33 -5.81 -7.52
CA LEU A 94 7.78 -7.04 -6.97
C LEU A 94 6.24 -7.05 -6.94
N ALA A 95 5.63 -5.95 -6.48
CA ALA A 95 4.18 -5.84 -6.46
C ALA A 95 3.61 -5.93 -7.89
N ARG A 96 4.23 -5.24 -8.85
CA ARG A 96 3.84 -5.32 -10.26
C ARG A 96 4.03 -6.72 -10.85
N SER A 97 5.12 -7.43 -10.53
CA SER A 97 5.35 -8.78 -11.03
C SER A 97 4.35 -9.80 -10.49
N LYS A 98 3.80 -9.55 -9.29
CA LYS A 98 2.70 -10.33 -8.69
C LYS A 98 1.31 -9.89 -9.17
N GLY A 99 1.21 -8.93 -10.09
CA GLY A 99 -0.06 -8.48 -10.69
C GLY A 99 -0.83 -7.44 -9.88
N PHE A 100 -0.21 -6.84 -8.86
CA PHE A 100 -0.83 -5.74 -8.12
C PHE A 100 -0.79 -4.43 -8.90
N ARG A 101 -1.82 -3.61 -8.69
CA ARG A 101 -1.83 -2.21 -9.12
C ARG A 101 -0.97 -1.39 -8.16
N VAL A 102 -0.17 -0.50 -8.71
CA VAL A 102 0.72 0.37 -7.93
C VAL A 102 0.62 1.79 -8.46
N THR A 103 0.53 2.75 -7.55
CA THR A 103 0.71 4.18 -7.83
C THR A 103 1.86 4.70 -7.00
N VAL A 104 2.50 5.77 -7.48
CA VAL A 104 3.50 6.52 -6.73
C VAL A 104 2.88 7.85 -6.36
N ASN A 105 3.05 8.29 -5.11
CA ASN A 105 2.69 9.65 -4.68
C ASN A 105 3.92 10.44 -4.26
#